data_AF-A0AAU4VB16-F1
#
_entry.id   AF-A0AAU4VB16-F1
#
_cell.length_a   1.000
_cell.length_b   1.000
_cell.length_c   1.000
_cell.angle_alpha   90.00
_cell.angle_beta   90.00
_cell.angle_gamma   90.00
#
_symmetry.space_group_name_H-M   'P 1'
#
loop_
_entity.id
_entity.type
_entity.pdbx_description
1 polymer ?
#
loop_
_entity_poly.entity_id
_entity_poly.type
_entity_poly.pdbx_seq_one_letter_code
_entity_poly.pdbx_strand_id
1 'polypeptide(L)'
;MMLAIGALLGCAATLLTLAIRRSLTRTPHCGWCATASNWPTSRHDALHCRGYVQDRRRERLRDIRNGRPVEEQNPWGEAYLLEEEIAQRTKADA
;
A
#
# COMPACT_ATOMS: atom_id res chain seq x y z
N MET A 1 -39.49 15.26 5.24
CA MET A 1 -38.46 15.05 4.19
C MET A 1 -37.17 15.83 4.44
N MET A 2 -37.21 17.12 4.82
CA MET A 2 -36.00 17.93 5.06
C MET A 2 -35.06 17.38 6.16
N LEU A 3 -35.60 16.85 7.26
CA LEU A 3 -34.80 16.27 8.36
C LEU A 3 -34.01 15.01 7.93
N ALA A 4 -34.59 14.19 7.05
CA ALA A 4 -33.93 12.98 6.55
C ALA A 4 -32.75 13.31 5.61
N ILE A 5 -32.90 14.35 4.79
CA ILE A 5 -31.84 14.84 3.90
C ILE A 5 -30.69 15.43 4.73
N GLY A 6 -31.00 16.21 5.77
CA GLY A 6 -29.99 16.75 6.69
C GLY A 6 -29.18 15.65 7.39
N ALA A 7 -29.84 14.59 7.86
CA ALA A 7 -29.17 13.45 8.49
C ALA A 7 -28.28 12.68 7.51
N LEU A 8 -28.75 12.44 6.27
CA LEU A 8 -27.95 11.78 5.23
C LEU A 8 -26.70 12.57 4.85
N LEU A 9 -26.82 13.89 4.71
CA LEU A 9 -25.69 14.77 4.44
C LEU A 9 -24.67 14.79 5.59
N GLY A 10 -25.14 14.80 6.84
CA GLY A 10 -24.28 14.68 8.02
C GLY A 10 -23.52 13.36 8.07
N CYS A 11 -24.20 12.23 7.80
CA CYS A 11 -23.56 10.91 7.73
C CYS A 11 -22.53 10.84 6.59
N ALA A 12 -22.87 11.33 5.39
CA ALA A 12 -21.94 11.36 4.26
C ALA A 12 -20.70 12.19 4.56
N ALA A 13 -20.87 13.38 5.15
CA ALA A 13 -19.75 14.24 5.55
C ALA A 13 -18.85 13.57 6.61
N THR A 14 -19.45 12.86 7.58
CA THR A 14 -18.69 12.16 8.62
C THR A 14 -17.89 10.99 8.03
N LEU A 15 -18.50 10.21 7.13
CA LEU A 15 -17.83 9.12 6.43
C LEU A 15 -16.71 9.64 5.52
N LEU A 16 -16.95 10.74 4.82
CA LEU A 16 -15.94 11.38 3.97
C LEU A 16 -14.76 11.87 4.81
N THR A 17 -15.03 12.55 5.92
CA THR A 17 -13.99 13.03 6.85
C THR A 17 -13.20 11.86 7.43
N LEU A 18 -13.85 10.76 7.79
CA LEU A 18 -13.19 9.55 8.28
C LEU A 18 -12.33 8.89 7.18
N ALA A 19 -12.82 8.82 5.95
CA ALA A 19 -12.08 8.26 4.82
C ALA A 19 -10.84 9.10 4.48
N ILE A 20 -10.98 10.43 4.45
CA ILE A 20 -9.87 11.38 4.26
C ILE A 20 -8.86 11.25 5.40
N ARG A 21 -9.33 11.21 6.66
CA ARG A 21 -8.42 11.07 7.79
C ARG A 21 -7.68 9.74 7.71
N ARG A 22 -8.35 8.65 7.35
CA ARG A 22 -7.74 7.32 7.21
C ARG A 22 -6.80 7.22 6.02
N SER A 23 -7.03 7.95 4.93
CA SER A 23 -6.09 8.01 3.81
C SER A 23 -4.85 8.84 4.18
N LEU A 24 -5.04 9.97 4.86
CA LEU A 24 -3.94 10.83 5.33
C LEU A 24 -3.10 10.16 6.44
N THR A 25 -3.71 9.32 7.28
CA THR A 25 -2.99 8.59 8.35
C THR A 25 -2.62 7.16 7.96
N ARG A 26 -2.94 6.71 6.74
CA ARG A 26 -2.38 5.47 6.19
C ARG A 26 -0.93 5.76 5.81
N THR A 27 -0.13 5.82 6.84
CA THR A 27 1.31 5.80 6.67
C THR A 27 1.66 4.46 6.03
N PRO A 28 2.37 4.46 4.89
CA PRO A 28 2.81 3.22 4.29
C PRO A 28 3.67 2.50 5.34
N HIS A 29 3.29 1.27 5.71
CA HIS A 29 4.03 0.50 6.70
C HIS A 29 3.78 -0.99 6.44
N CYS A 30 4.79 -1.83 6.70
CA CYS A 30 4.59 -3.27 6.68
C CYS A 30 3.86 -3.72 7.95
N GLY A 31 3.24 -4.91 7.92
CA GLY A 31 2.51 -5.44 9.07
C GLY A 31 3.36 -5.53 10.34
N TRP A 32 4.65 -5.86 10.20
CA TRP A 32 5.60 -5.85 11.32
C TRP A 32 5.84 -4.44 11.86
N CYS A 33 6.04 -3.43 11.01
CA CYS A 33 6.24 -2.06 11.48
C CYS A 33 5.00 -1.51 12.18
N ALA A 34 3.81 -1.88 11.71
CA ALA A 34 2.54 -1.49 12.30
C ALA A 34 2.29 -2.10 13.69
N THR A 35 2.91 -3.24 14.00
CA THR A 35 2.59 -4.03 15.21
C THR A 35 3.74 -4.16 16.20
N ALA A 36 4.98 -4.20 15.73
CA ALA A 36 6.15 -4.53 16.54
C ALA A 36 7.17 -3.39 16.66
N SER A 37 7.22 -2.45 15.70
CA SER A 37 8.09 -1.30 15.83
C SER A 37 7.36 -0.15 16.53
N ASN A 38 8.04 0.61 17.39
CA ASN A 38 7.52 1.85 17.98
C ASN A 38 7.47 2.98 16.92
N TRP A 39 6.96 2.64 15.74
CA TRP A 39 7.02 3.36 14.47
C TRP A 39 6.59 4.83 14.53
N PRO A 40 5.54 5.21 15.30
CA PRO A 40 5.14 6.61 15.41
C PRO A 40 6.29 7.54 15.85
N THR A 41 7.32 6.99 16.49
CA THR A 41 8.49 7.73 17.00
C THR A 41 9.75 7.55 16.15
N SER A 42 9.80 6.58 15.23
CA SER A 42 11.07 6.13 14.64
C SER A 42 11.47 6.81 13.32
N ARG A 43 10.68 7.78 12.80
CA ARG A 43 10.91 8.46 11.50
C ARG A 43 11.24 7.49 10.35
N HIS A 44 10.76 6.26 10.43
CA HIS A 44 11.17 5.21 9.51
C HIS A 44 10.48 5.40 8.17
N ASP A 45 11.27 5.62 7.12
CA ASP A 45 10.76 5.75 5.76
C ASP A 45 10.28 4.39 5.25
N ALA A 46 8.99 4.31 4.98
CA ALA A 46 8.32 3.14 4.47
C ALA A 46 8.88 2.66 3.12
N LEU A 47 9.30 3.59 2.26
CA LEU A 47 9.80 3.26 0.93
C LEU A 47 11.11 2.47 0.99
N HIS A 48 11.81 2.54 2.12
CA HIS A 48 13.04 1.81 2.38
C HIS A 48 12.86 0.61 3.32
N CYS A 49 11.64 0.39 3.83
CA CYS A 49 11.32 -0.75 4.68
C CYS A 49 11.24 -2.03 3.85
N ARG A 50 12.17 -2.97 4.07
CA ARG A 50 12.19 -4.29 3.39
C ARG A 50 10.82 -4.97 3.36
N GLY A 51 10.16 -5.06 4.52
CA GLY A 51 8.86 -5.73 4.62
C GLY A 51 7.79 -5.04 3.78
N TYR A 52 7.77 -3.71 3.75
CA TYR A 52 6.78 -2.94 3.01
C TYR A 52 6.99 -3.11 1.51
N VAL A 53 8.25 -3.00 1.07
CA VAL A 53 8.63 -3.20 -0.34
C VAL A 53 8.28 -4.61 -0.80
N GLN A 54 8.61 -5.64 -0.03
CA GLN A 54 8.28 -7.03 -0.39
C GLN A 54 6.78 -7.28 -0.45
N ASP A 55 5.99 -6.74 0.49
CA ASP A 55 4.53 -6.89 0.47
C ASP A 55 3.91 -6.22 -0.76
N ARG A 56 4.37 -5.01 -1.12
CA ARG A 56 3.91 -4.32 -2.33
C ARG A 56 4.36 -5.02 -3.61
N ARG A 57 5.56 -5.59 -3.65
CA ARG A 57 6.01 -6.44 -4.78
C ARG A 57 5.13 -7.68 -4.94
N ARG A 58 4.76 -8.36 -3.86
CA ARG A 58 3.84 -9.52 -3.92
C ARG A 58 2.45 -9.12 -4.40
N GLU A 59 1.94 -7.98 -3.95
CA GLU A 59 0.69 -7.41 -4.45
C GLU A 59 0.77 -7.12 -5.95
N ARG A 60 1.86 -6.49 -6.40
CA ARG A 60 2.13 -6.24 -7.82
C ARG A 60 2.12 -7.52 -8.65
N LEU A 61 2.82 -8.57 -8.22
CA LEU A 61 2.82 -9.87 -8.89
C LEU A 61 1.42 -10.51 -8.94
N ARG A 62 0.63 -10.36 -7.88
CA ARG A 62 -0.78 -10.82 -7.86
C ARG A 62 -1.63 -10.04 -8.85
N ASP A 63 -1.46 -8.72 -8.92
CA ASP A 63 -2.20 -7.87 -9.83
C ASP A 63 -1.86 -8.18 -11.29
N ILE A 64 -0.58 -8.34 -11.63
CA ILE A 64 -0.11 -8.79 -12.95
C ILE A 64 -0.77 -10.13 -13.31
N ARG A 65 -0.70 -11.12 -12.41
CA ARG A 65 -1.30 -12.44 -12.64
C ARG A 65 -2.81 -12.37 -12.85
N ASN A 66 -3.49 -11.42 -12.22
CA ASN A 66 -4.92 -11.23 -12.33
C ASN A 66 -5.32 -10.29 -13.49
N GLY A 67 -4.38 -9.85 -14.33
CA GLY A 67 -4.64 -8.93 -15.44
C GLY A 67 -5.08 -7.54 -15.00
N ARG A 68 -4.80 -7.15 -13.75
CA ARG A 68 -5.09 -5.80 -13.24
C ARG A 68 -4.05 -4.82 -13.77
N PRO A 69 -4.43 -3.55 -14.01
CA PRO A 69 -3.47 -2.52 -14.40
C PRO A 69 -2.46 -2.31 -13.28
N VAL A 70 -1.19 -2.26 -13.65
CA VAL A 70 -0.06 -2.05 -12.75
C VAL A 70 0.82 -0.95 -13.33
N GLU A 71 1.32 -0.06 -12.49
CA GLU A 71 2.28 0.97 -12.93
C GLU A 71 3.52 0.31 -13.54
N GLU A 72 3.88 0.78 -14.74
CA GLU A 72 4.96 0.21 -15.53
C GLU A 72 6.32 0.39 -14.84
N GLN A 73 6.54 1.56 -14.22
CA GLN A 73 7.73 1.83 -13.42
C GLN A 73 7.58 1.30 -12.00
N ASN A 74 8.46 0.38 -11.62
CA ASN A 74 8.58 -0.07 -10.25
C ASN A 74 9.37 0.97 -9.43
N PRO A 75 8.75 1.66 -8.45
CA PRO A 75 9.41 2.74 -7.70
C PRO A 75 10.56 2.24 -6.81
N TRP A 76 10.70 0.93 -6.61
CA TRP A 76 11.73 0.33 -5.76
C TRP A 76 12.93 -0.22 -6.54
N GLY A 77 12.92 -0.17 -7.88
CA GLY A 77 14.01 -0.67 -8.72
C GLY A 77 14.45 -2.10 -8.35
N GLU A 78 15.70 -2.25 -7.95
CA GLU A 78 16.33 -3.52 -7.53
C GLU A 78 16.23 -3.80 -6.02
N ALA A 79 15.65 -2.87 -5.23
CA ALA A 79 15.62 -3.01 -3.78
C ALA A 79 14.68 -4.14 -3.36
N TYR A 80 15.20 -5.04 -2.52
CA TYR A 80 14.43 -6.11 -1.86
C TYR A 80 13.58 -6.96 -2.82
N LEU A 81 14.14 -7.33 -3.97
CA LEU A 81 13.51 -8.25 -4.92
C LEU A 81 13.00 -9.51 -4.23
N LEU A 82 11.89 -10.03 -4.75
CA LEU A 82 11.39 -11.35 -4.40
C LEU A 82 12.15 -12.42 -5.19
N GLU A 83 12.21 -13.65 -4.66
CA GLU A 83 12.85 -14.78 -5.33
C GLU A 83 12.21 -15.08 -6.68
N GLU A 84 10.88 -14.91 -6.76
CA GLU A 84 10.11 -15.09 -7.99
C GLU A 84 10.51 -14.06 -9.06
N GLU A 85 10.78 -12.81 -8.67
CA GLU A 85 11.23 -11.75 -9.58
C GLU A 85 12.65 -12.03 -10.08
N ILE A 86 13.55 -12.51 -9.21
CA ILE A 86 14.91 -12.90 -9.59
C ILE A 86 14.84 -14.05 -10.59
N ALA A 87 14.07 -15.09 -10.30
CA ALA A 87 13.93 -16.26 -11.16
C ALA A 87 13.32 -15.94 -12.54
N GLN A 88 12.37 -15.00 -12.62
CA GLN A 88 11.80 -14.57 -13.89
C GLN A 88 12.82 -13.87 -14.79
N ARG A 89 13.71 -13.06 -14.21
CA ARG A 89 14.73 -12.32 -14.96
C ARG A 89 15.83 -13.24 -15.47
N THR A 90 16.33 -14.14 -14.61
CA THR A 90 17.33 -15.13 -15.04
C THR A 90 16.84 -16.01 -16.20
N LYS A 91 15.53 -16.25 -16.30
CA LYS A 91 14.92 -16.97 -17.44
C LYS A 91 14.73 -16.11 -18.69
N ALA A 92 14.57 -14.80 -18.53
CA ALA A 92 14.43 -13.87 -19.66
C ALA A 92 15.78 -13.54 -20.31
N ASP A 93 16.87 -13.61 -19.53
CA ASP A 93 18.24 -13.33 -19.96
C ASP A 93 18.97 -14.58 -20.51
N ALA A 94 18.35 -15.76 -20.45
CA ALA A 94 18.89 -17.05 -20.91
C ALA A 94 18.31 -17.46 -22.26
#